data_AF-A0A923FM24-F1
#
_entry.id   AF-A0A923FM24-F1
#
_cell.length_a   1.000
_cell.length_b   1.000
_cell.length_c   1.000
_cell.angle_alpha   90.00
_cell.angle_beta   90.00
_cell.angle_gamma   90.00
#
_symmetry.space_group_name_H-M   'P 1'
#
loop_
_entity.id
_entity.type
_entity.pdbx_description
1 polymer ?
#
loop_
_entity_poly.entity_id
_entity_poly.type
_entity_poly.pdbx_seq_one_letter_code
_entity_poly.pdbx_strand_id
1 'polypeptide(L)'
;MASIVGKTTQCKACGSDNLFWFAHNKNHSVVQNNRLNTNDVTCLLVLGCADCSETLMSVSADRLAERMTAALKPNAEAESHE
;
A
#
# COMPACT_ATOMS: atom_id res chain seq x y z
N MET A 1 -4.39 -17.69 4.74
CA MET A 1 -4.72 -16.31 4.32
C MET A 1 -3.43 -15.58 3.98
N ALA A 2 -3.14 -15.37 2.69
CA ALA A 2 -1.95 -14.66 2.27
C ALA A 2 -2.08 -13.16 2.62
N SER A 3 -1.16 -12.64 3.43
CA SER A 3 -1.15 -11.23 3.84
C SER A 3 -0.64 -10.37 2.66
N ILE A 4 -1.57 -9.67 2.00
CA ILE A 4 -1.30 -8.87 0.80
C ILE A 4 -0.36 -7.69 1.12
N VAL A 5 -0.43 -7.16 2.34
CA VAL A 5 0.51 -6.18 2.89
C VAL A 5 1.03 -6.71 4.24
N GLY A 6 2.24 -6.31 4.66
CA GLY A 6 2.92 -6.88 5.84
C GLY A 6 2.00 -7.00 7.05
N LYS A 7 2.17 -8.06 7.84
CA LYS A 7 1.28 -8.49 8.95
C LYS A 7 1.37 -7.54 10.16
N THR A 8 1.12 -6.26 9.96
CA THR A 8 1.07 -5.25 11.02
C THR A 8 -0.36 -5.18 11.52
N THR A 9 -0.61 -5.81 12.66
CA THR A 9 -1.93 -5.85 13.30
C THR A 9 -2.04 -4.88 14.47
N GLN A 10 -0.93 -4.29 14.90
CA GLN A 10 -0.87 -3.35 16.02
C GLN A 10 0.11 -2.22 15.71
N CYS A 11 -0.21 -1.03 16.23
CA CYS A 11 0.64 0.14 16.17
C CYS A 11 1.86 -0.05 17.06
N LYS A 12 3.05 0.08 16.50
CA LYS A 12 4.32 -0.01 17.25
C LYS A 12 4.51 1.12 18.27
N ALA A 13 3.77 2.22 18.16
CA ALA A 13 3.92 3.38 19.03
C ALA A 13 2.98 3.36 20.24
N CYS A 14 1.70 3.01 20.04
CA CYS A 14 0.69 3.03 21.11
C CYS A 14 0.08 1.66 21.42
N GLY A 15 0.41 0.61 20.66
CA GLY A 15 -0.16 -0.73 20.83
C GLY A 15 -1.59 -0.91 20.29
N SER A 16 -2.23 0.16 19.82
CA SER A 16 -3.59 0.10 19.27
C SER A 16 -3.67 -0.78 18.01
N ASP A 17 -4.79 -1.48 17.85
CA ASP A 17 -5.17 -2.23 16.65
C ASP A 17 -6.06 -1.41 15.69
N ASN A 18 -6.38 -0.16 16.04
CA ASN A 18 -7.15 0.78 15.23
C ASN A 18 -6.29 1.34 14.08
N LEU A 19 -6.00 0.47 13.12
CA LEU A 19 -5.18 0.76 11.95
C LEU A 19 -6.07 1.03 10.72
N PHE A 20 -5.67 2.00 9.90
CA PHE A 20 -6.41 2.35 8.70
C PHE A 20 -5.48 2.63 7.52
N TRP A 21 -5.96 2.28 6.33
CA TRP A 21 -5.30 2.62 5.07
C TRP A 21 -5.89 3.92 4.51
N PHE A 22 -5.03 4.80 4.02
CA PHE A 22 -5.45 5.98 3.27
C PHE A 22 -4.56 6.21 2.04
N ALA A 23 -5.17 6.74 1.00
CA ALA A 23 -4.48 7.15 -0.22
C ALA A 23 -4.03 8.60 -0.10
N HIS A 24 -2.76 8.85 -0.42
CA HIS A 24 -2.17 10.17 -0.42
C HIS A 24 -1.60 10.47 -1.81
N ASN A 25 -2.19 11.46 -2.48
CA ASN A 25 -1.72 11.91 -3.78
C ASN A 25 -0.52 12.83 -3.61
N LYS A 26 0.57 12.52 -4.31
CA LYS A 26 1.80 13.30 -4.28
C LYS A 26 2.17 13.75 -5.69
N ASN A 27 2.33 15.06 -5.87
CA ASN A 27 3.00 15.61 -7.04
C ASN A 27 4.50 15.28 -6.95
N HIS A 28 5.05 14.64 -7.97
CA HIS A 28 6.49 14.34 -8.05
C HIS A 28 7.22 15.23 -9.06
N SER A 29 6.49 16.12 -9.75
CA SER A 29 7.07 17.07 -10.68
C SER A 29 7.47 18.38 -9.98
N VAL A 30 8.40 19.10 -10.60
CA VAL A 30 8.73 20.48 -10.25
C VAL A 30 7.82 21.50 -10.94
N VAL A 31 6.79 21.04 -11.66
CA VAL A 31 5.97 21.90 -12.51
C VAL A 31 5.06 22.76 -11.64
N GLN A 32 5.21 24.09 -11.76
CA GLN A 32 4.43 25.10 -11.04
C GLN A 32 3.24 25.55 -11.89
N ASN A 33 2.13 25.91 -11.21
CA ASN A 33 0.96 26.63 -11.71
C ASN A 33 0.37 26.21 -13.07
N ASN A 34 -0.80 25.55 -13.01
CA ASN A 34 -1.71 25.29 -14.14
C ASN A 34 -1.15 24.41 -15.28
N ARG A 35 -0.05 23.69 -15.01
CA ARG A 35 0.57 22.72 -15.93
C ARG A 35 0.77 21.34 -15.31
N LEU A 36 0.16 21.08 -14.15
CA LEU A 36 0.16 19.78 -13.52
C LEU A 36 -0.70 18.83 -14.36
N ASN A 37 -0.08 17.80 -14.93
CA ASN A 37 -0.81 16.75 -15.63
C ASN A 37 -1.07 15.58 -14.69
N THR A 38 -2.04 14.72 -15.04
CA THR A 38 -2.35 13.51 -14.26
C THR A 38 -1.12 12.61 -14.11
N ASN A 39 -0.26 12.55 -15.12
CA ASN A 39 0.99 11.78 -15.08
C ASN A 39 2.01 12.30 -14.07
N ASP A 40 1.87 13.54 -13.58
CA ASP A 40 2.74 14.14 -12.57
C ASP A 40 2.28 13.80 -11.14
N VAL A 41 1.12 13.18 -10.99
CA VAL A 41 0.52 12.79 -9.71
C VAL A 41 0.72 11.30 -9.48
N THR A 42 1.33 10.95 -8.36
CA THR A 42 1.49 9.56 -7.91
C THR A 42 0.62 9.30 -6.69
N CYS A 43 0.15 8.06 -6.55
CA CYS A 43 -0.59 7.64 -5.37
C CYS A 43 0.33 6.85 -4.43
N LEU A 44 0.41 7.31 -3.18
CA LEU A 44 1.06 6.62 -2.09
C LEU A 44 -0.02 6.09 -1.14
N LEU A 45 -0.03 4.79 -0.88
CA LEU A 45 -0.89 4.21 0.15
C LEU A 45 -0.14 4.20 1.48
N VAL A 46 -0.81 4.67 2.53
CA VAL A 46 -0.23 4.80 3.87
C VAL A 46 -1.08 4.02 4.86
N LEU A 47 -0.43 3.24 5.71
CA LEU A 47 -1.03 2.60 6.88
C LEU A 47 -0.78 3.49 8.08
N GLY A 48 -1.84 4.07 8.64
CA GLY A 48 -1.81 4.90 9.83
C GLY A 48 -2.49 4.24 11.02
N CYS A 49 -2.23 4.76 12.21
CA CYS A 49 -2.99 4.47 13.42
C CYS A 49 -3.96 5.64 13.70
N ALA A 50 -5.25 5.36 13.87
CA ALA A 50 -6.26 6.38 14.09
C ALA A 50 -6.18 7.02 15.49
N ASP A 51 -5.56 6.34 16.46
CA ASP A 51 -5.53 6.81 17.84
C ASP A 51 -4.34 7.75 18.11
N CYS A 52 -3.15 7.45 17.57
CA CYS A 52 -1.95 8.26 17.80
C CYS A 52 -1.41 8.97 16.55
N SER A 53 -2.09 8.82 15.40
CA SER A 53 -1.68 9.40 14.10
C SER A 53 -0.32 8.91 13.57
N GLU A 54 0.26 7.86 14.18
CA GLU A 54 1.53 7.30 13.72
C GLU A 54 1.39 6.69 12.32
N THR A 55 2.37 6.97 11.46
CA THR A 55 2.49 6.33 10.15
C THR A 55 3.32 5.06 10.26
N LEU A 56 2.70 3.91 10.04
CA LEU A 56 3.33 2.60 10.19
C LEU A 56 4.01 2.13 8.91
N MET A 57 3.42 2.43 7.75
CA MET A 57 3.93 2.00 6.45
C MET A 57 3.49 2.95 5.35
N SER A 58 4.33 3.11 4.32
CA SER A 58 3.98 3.74 3.06
C SER A 58 4.39 2.85 1.90
N VAL A 59 3.51 2.64 0.92
CA VAL A 59 3.74 1.80 -0.26
C VAL A 59 3.24 2.51 -1.51
N SER A 60 3.98 2.42 -2.62
CA SER A 60 3.50 2.92 -3.90
C SER A 60 2.33 2.08 -4.41
N ALA A 61 1.43 2.70 -5.18
CA ALA A 61 0.31 1.99 -5.80
C ALA A 61 0.76 0.81 -6.67
N ASP A 62 1.82 0.98 -7.46
CA ASP A 62 2.36 -0.09 -8.33
C ASP A 62 2.83 -1.29 -7.51
N ARG A 63 3.57 -1.03 -6.42
CA ARG A 63 4.07 -2.10 -5.56
C ARG A 63 2.94 -2.83 -4.84
N LEU A 64 1.87 -2.13 -4.48
CA LEU A 64 0.69 -2.76 -3.91
C LEU A 64 -0.03 -3.62 -4.96
N ALA A 65 -0.20 -3.10 -6.18
CA ALA A 65 -0.82 -3.82 -7.29
C ALA A 65 -0.06 -5.11 -7.62
N GLU A 66 1.28 -5.06 -7.73
CA GLU A 66 2.12 -6.25 -7.92
C GLU A 66 1.85 -7.33 -6.85
N ARG A 67 1.78 -6.92 -5.58
CA ARG A 67 1.53 -7.83 -4.45
C ARG A 67 0.12 -8.40 -4.48
N MET A 68 -0.87 -7.60 -4.84
CA MET A 68 -2.25 -8.06 -5.02
C MET A 68 -2.34 -9.08 -6.16
N THR A 69 -1.73 -8.78 -7.31
CA THR A 69 -1.67 -9.71 -8.45
C THR A 69 -0.95 -11.00 -8.08
N ALA A 70 0.17 -10.92 -7.36
CA ALA A 70 0.88 -12.11 -6.88
C ALA A 70 0.04 -12.94 -5.91
N ALA A 71 -0.72 -12.32 -5.00
CA ALA A 71 -1.61 -13.02 -4.07
C ALA A 71 -2.83 -13.66 -4.75
N LEU A 72 -3.21 -13.18 -5.93
CA LEU A 72 -4.33 -13.71 -6.72
C LEU A 72 -3.93 -14.88 -7.63
N LYS A 73 -2.63 -15.12 -7.87
CA LYS A 73 -2.22 -16.32 -8.62
C LYS A 73 -2.58 -17.55 -7.78
N PRO A 74 -3.54 -18.39 -8.22
CA PRO A 74 -3.78 -19.66 -7.55
C PRO A 74 -2.50 -20.51 -7.66
N ASN A 75 -2.23 -21.34 -6.66
CA ASN A 75 -1.16 -22.34 -6.70
C ASN A 75 -1.41 -23.29 -7.90
N ALA A 76 -0.94 -22.94 -9.10
CA ALA A 76 -1.10 -23.70 -10.33
C ALA A 76 0.13 -24.58 -10.64
N GLU A 77 0.81 -25.07 -9.60
CA GLU A 77 2.01 -25.92 -9.71
C GLU A 77 1.94 -27.11 -8.72
N ALA A 78 0.74 -27.68 -8.51
CA ALA A 78 0.55 -28.93 -7.74
C ALA A 78 -0.09 -30.07 -8.56
N GLU A 79 -0.26 -29.92 -9.87
CA GLU A 79 -0.80 -30.97 -10.75
C GLU A 79 0.02 -31.08 -12.05
N SER A 80 1.22 -31.67 -11.95
CA SER A 80 1.82 -32.42 -13.05
C SER A 80 2.89 -33.36 -12.49
N HIS A 81 2.45 -34.49 -11.97
CA HIS A 81 3.28 -35.68 -11.81
C HIS A 81 2.53 -36.81 -12.51
N GLU A 82 3.02 -37.19 -13.68
CA GLU A 82 2.79 -38.48 -14.30
C GLU A 82 4.15 -39.03 -14.74
#